data_AF-X1JV59-F1
#
_entry.id   AF-X1JV59-F1
#
_cell.length_a   1.000
_cell.length_b   1.000
_cell.length_c   1.000
_cell.angle_alpha   90.00
_cell.angle_beta   90.00
_cell.angle_gamma   90.00
#
_symmetry.space_group_name_H-M   'P 1'
#
loop_
_entity.id
_entity.type
_entity.pdbx_description
1 polymer ?
#
loop_
_entity_poly.entity_id
_entity_poly.type
_entity_poly.pdbx_seq_one_letter_code
_entity_poly.pdbx_strand_id
1 'polypeptide(L)'
;QGTMHIGQRDIAWLRVAKSAVEKGFKLYHIGALLHAKLHQDFGGIFDKMQVKIYTEEDKVKEIVGKARAVYGARDARIEGMTDETTDIYYSCTLCQSFAPSHVCVISPERTGLCGSYNWMDCKAAYEINPTGPNQPVEKGETIDAKLGQWKGVNEF
;
A
#
# COMPACT_ATOMS: atom_id res chain seq x y z
N GLN A 1 17.07 -12.08 -4.88
CA GLN A 1 16.18 -13.24 -5.15
C GLN A 1 16.27 -14.22 -3.98
N GLY A 2 15.18 -14.89 -3.59
CA GLY A 2 15.15 -15.80 -2.42
C GLY A 2 14.59 -15.18 -1.13
N THR A 3 13.95 -14.02 -1.22
CA THR A 3 13.18 -13.39 -0.15
C THR A 3 11.72 -13.29 -0.58
N MET A 4 10.80 -13.46 0.36
CA MET A 4 9.36 -13.30 0.15
C MET A 4 8.81 -12.42 1.25
N HIS A 5 7.90 -11.51 0.89
CA HIS A 5 7.15 -10.67 1.79
C HIS A 5 5.68 -10.66 1.35
N ILE A 6 4.76 -10.90 2.28
CA ILE A 6 3.31 -10.74 2.06
C ILE A 6 2.68 -10.08 3.28
N GLY A 7 1.46 -9.58 3.12
CA GLY A 7 0.76 -8.86 4.17
C GLY A 7 1.28 -7.42 4.34
N GLN A 8 0.82 -6.79 5.41
CA GLN A 8 0.98 -5.36 5.64
C GLN A 8 0.92 -5.06 7.14
N ARG A 9 1.31 -3.84 7.54
CA ARG A 9 1.32 -3.38 8.94
C ARG A 9 1.97 -4.44 9.87
N ASP A 10 1.30 -4.80 10.95
CA ASP A 10 1.76 -5.76 11.96
C ASP A 10 1.31 -7.21 11.69
N ILE A 11 0.74 -7.48 10.52
CA ILE A 11 0.43 -8.84 10.03
C ILE A 11 1.30 -9.25 8.83
N ALA A 12 2.37 -8.48 8.56
CA ALA A 12 3.33 -8.78 7.52
C ALA A 12 4.09 -10.09 7.82
N TRP A 13 4.38 -10.85 6.77
CA TRP A 13 5.10 -12.11 6.85
C TRP A 13 6.27 -12.13 5.86
N LEU A 14 7.47 -12.31 6.39
CA LEU A 14 8.71 -12.41 5.63
C LEU A 14 9.28 -13.83 5.72
N ARG A 15 9.77 -14.37 4.60
CA ARG A 15 10.57 -15.59 4.55
C ARG A 15 11.87 -15.36 3.77
N VAL A 16 12.94 -16.03 4.20
CA VAL A 16 14.24 -16.02 3.53
C VAL A 16 14.63 -17.46 3.21
N ALA A 17 14.92 -17.75 1.95
CA ALA A 17 15.35 -19.06 1.49
C ALA A 17 16.78 -19.37 1.99
N LYS A 18 17.05 -20.66 2.30
CA LYS A 18 18.39 -21.11 2.69
C LYS A 18 19.46 -20.73 1.68
N SER A 19 19.16 -20.88 0.38
CA SER A 19 20.05 -20.51 -0.72
C SER A 19 20.39 -19.01 -0.77
N ALA A 20 19.51 -18.13 -0.27
CA ALA A 20 19.84 -16.71 -0.16
C ALA A 20 20.84 -16.47 0.98
N VAL A 21 20.67 -17.16 2.12
CA VAL A 21 21.58 -17.09 3.26
C VAL A 21 22.96 -17.65 2.90
N GLU A 22 23.02 -18.79 2.20
CA GLU A 22 24.26 -19.39 1.69
C GLU A 22 25.04 -18.45 0.75
N LYS A 23 24.31 -17.63 -0.02
CA LYS A 23 24.88 -16.57 -0.87
C LYS A 23 25.23 -15.28 -0.12
N GLY A 24 25.13 -15.29 1.22
CA GLY A 24 25.54 -14.20 2.09
C GLY A 24 24.43 -13.20 2.45
N PHE A 25 23.15 -13.51 2.22
CA PHE A 25 22.06 -12.62 2.63
C PHE A 25 22.05 -12.37 4.15
N LYS A 26 21.99 -11.10 4.56
CA LYS A 26 21.91 -10.65 5.95
C LYS A 26 20.74 -9.69 6.10
N LEU A 27 20.23 -9.50 7.32
CA LEU A 27 19.16 -8.53 7.61
C LEU A 27 19.51 -7.11 7.15
N TYR A 28 20.79 -6.72 7.21
CA TYR A 28 21.28 -5.46 6.66
C TYR A 28 20.83 -5.21 5.21
N HIS A 29 20.77 -6.25 4.38
CA HIS A 29 20.36 -6.11 2.98
C HIS A 29 18.89 -5.70 2.82
N ILE A 30 18.02 -6.02 3.79
CA ILE A 30 16.64 -5.50 3.79
C ILE A 30 16.67 -3.98 3.95
N GLY A 31 17.46 -3.47 4.90
CA GLY A 31 17.63 -2.03 5.11
C GLY A 31 18.26 -1.33 3.91
N ALA A 32 19.30 -1.92 3.31
CA ALA A 32 19.94 -1.37 2.11
C ALA A 32 18.99 -1.34 0.91
N LEU A 33 18.17 -2.39 0.72
CA LEU A 33 17.16 -2.45 -0.34
C LEU A 33 16.10 -1.36 -0.14
N LEU A 34 15.52 -1.25 1.06
CA LEU A 34 14.55 -0.21 1.39
C LEU A 34 15.16 1.18 1.18
N HIS A 35 16.40 1.39 1.64
CA HIS A 35 17.16 2.62 1.42
C HIS A 35 17.26 3.02 -0.04
N ALA A 36 17.78 2.13 -0.88
CA ALA A 36 17.96 2.41 -2.29
C ALA A 36 16.62 2.62 -3.00
N LYS A 37 15.63 1.77 -2.75
CA LYS A 37 14.33 1.82 -3.43
C LYS A 37 13.49 3.03 -3.06
N LEU A 38 13.36 3.35 -1.77
CA LEU A 38 12.55 4.50 -1.38
C LEU A 38 13.17 5.83 -1.81
N HIS A 39 14.50 5.96 -1.84
CA HIS A 39 15.13 7.16 -2.44
C HIS A 39 14.95 7.22 -3.95
N GLN A 40 15.03 6.08 -4.65
CA GLN A 40 14.79 6.01 -6.08
C GLN A 40 13.36 6.48 -6.41
N ASP A 41 12.38 6.00 -5.66
CA ASP A 41 10.96 6.20 -5.97
C ASP A 41 10.43 7.53 -5.41
N PHE A 42 10.98 8.02 -4.28
CA PHE A 42 10.43 9.15 -3.52
C PHE A 42 11.48 10.19 -3.08
N GLY A 43 12.64 10.26 -3.75
CA GLY A 43 13.70 11.23 -3.44
C GLY A 43 13.29 12.71 -3.58
N GLY A 44 12.16 13.00 -4.24
CA GLY A 44 11.56 14.34 -4.26
C GLY A 44 10.72 14.68 -3.02
N ILE A 45 10.44 13.69 -2.16
CA ILE A 45 9.60 13.84 -0.96
C ILE A 45 10.45 13.92 0.31
N PHE A 46 11.57 13.18 0.36
CA PHE A 46 12.45 13.16 1.53
C PHE A 46 13.93 13.12 1.14
N ASP A 47 14.79 13.69 1.99
CA ASP A 47 16.23 13.80 1.75
C ASP A 47 17.06 12.69 2.42
N LYS A 48 16.62 12.19 3.58
CA LYS A 48 17.37 11.22 4.40
C LYS A 48 16.45 10.15 4.94
N MET A 49 16.98 8.93 5.04
CA MET A 49 16.26 7.81 5.65
C MET A 49 17.15 6.95 6.54
N GLN A 50 16.58 6.50 7.66
CA GLN A 50 17.17 5.50 8.54
C GLN A 50 16.24 4.28 8.61
N VAL A 51 16.79 3.08 8.43
CA VAL A 51 16.07 1.83 8.62
C VAL A 51 16.60 1.12 9.87
N LYS A 52 15.70 0.69 10.75
CA LYS A 52 16.00 -0.13 11.93
C LYS A 52 15.23 -1.44 11.85
N ILE A 53 15.94 -2.56 12.02
CA ILE A 53 15.36 -3.91 12.04
C ILE A 53 15.52 -4.43 13.45
N TYR A 54 14.39 -4.77 14.09
CA TYR A 54 14.34 -5.32 15.44
C TYR A 54 14.06 -6.82 15.36
N THR A 55 14.87 -7.61 16.06
CA THR A 55 14.72 -9.07 16.14
C THR A 55 14.53 -9.57 17.57
N GLU A 56 14.79 -8.71 18.53
CA GLU A 56 14.65 -8.96 19.96
C GLU A 56 13.17 -8.80 20.35
N GLU A 57 12.60 -9.80 21.02
CA GLU A 57 11.16 -9.90 21.24
C GLU A 57 10.57 -8.70 22.00
N ASP A 58 11.26 -8.24 23.04
CA ASP A 58 10.87 -7.08 23.85
C ASP A 58 10.83 -5.80 23.01
N LYS A 59 11.84 -5.59 22.14
CA LYS A 59 11.88 -4.46 21.22
C LYS A 59 10.82 -4.56 20.14
N VAL A 60 10.58 -5.74 19.58
CA VAL A 60 9.51 -5.94 18.60
C VAL A 60 8.15 -5.57 19.21
N LYS A 61 7.85 -6.05 20.43
CA LYS A 61 6.60 -5.71 21.14
C LYS A 61 6.46 -4.20 21.39
N GLU A 62 7.53 -3.54 21.81
CA GLU A 62 7.57 -2.08 22.01
C GLU A 62 7.24 -1.32 20.71
N ILE A 63 7.89 -1.69 19.61
CA ILE A 63 7.72 -1.03 18.31
C ILE A 63 6.35 -1.32 17.70
N VAL A 64 5.81 -2.54 17.85
CA VAL A 64 4.44 -2.86 17.40
C VAL A 64 3.41 -2.00 18.12
N GLY A 65 3.57 -1.77 19.43
CA GLY A 65 2.71 -0.85 20.17
C GLY A 65 2.72 0.57 19.59
N LYS A 66 3.90 1.11 19.28
CA LYS A 66 4.04 2.42 18.62
C LYS A 66 3.45 2.42 17.21
N ALA A 67 3.66 1.36 16.43
CA ALA A 67 3.14 1.25 15.07
C ALA A 67 1.61 1.23 15.04
N ARG A 68 0.96 0.52 15.96
CA ARG A 68 -0.51 0.49 16.09
C ARG A 68 -1.11 1.85 16.36
N ALA A 69 -0.45 2.71 17.15
CA ALA A 69 -0.90 4.09 17.34
C ALA A 69 -0.86 4.90 16.02
N VAL A 70 0.19 4.71 15.21
CA VAL A 70 0.28 5.33 13.87
C VAL A 70 -0.80 4.80 12.93
N TYR A 71 -1.09 3.50 12.98
CA TYR A 71 -2.17 2.91 12.18
C TYR A 71 -3.53 3.50 12.56
N GLY A 72 -3.85 3.57 13.86
CA GLY A 72 -5.09 4.20 14.32
C GLY A 72 -5.22 5.66 13.88
N ALA A 73 -4.14 6.44 13.96
CA ALA A 73 -4.14 7.82 13.47
C ALA A 73 -4.32 7.94 11.95
N ARG A 74 -3.89 6.95 11.17
CA ARG A 74 -4.17 6.88 9.71
C ARG A 74 -5.61 6.50 9.43
N ASP A 75 -6.13 5.52 10.15
CA ASP A 75 -7.50 5.03 9.99
C ASP A 75 -8.52 6.12 10.37
N ALA A 76 -8.22 6.94 11.38
CA ALA A 76 -9.04 8.10 11.75
C ALA A 76 -9.14 9.19 10.66
N ARG A 77 -8.23 9.22 9.66
CA ARG A 77 -8.29 10.21 8.56
C ARG A 77 -9.32 9.88 7.50
N ILE A 78 -9.66 8.60 7.36
CA ILE A 78 -10.71 8.14 6.45
C ILE A 78 -12.04 7.94 7.18
N GLU A 79 -12.02 7.95 8.51
CA GLU A 79 -13.20 7.89 9.37
C GLU A 79 -14.15 9.06 9.04
N GLY A 80 -15.36 8.73 8.56
CA GLY A 80 -16.37 9.70 8.14
C GLY A 80 -16.47 9.90 6.61
N MET A 81 -15.57 9.32 5.82
CA MET A 81 -15.76 9.22 4.37
C MET A 81 -16.59 7.97 4.05
N THR A 82 -17.65 8.15 3.28
CA THR A 82 -18.46 7.06 2.69
C THR A 82 -18.41 7.14 1.17
N ASP A 83 -18.81 6.07 0.50
CA ASP A 83 -18.88 5.97 -0.95
C ASP A 83 -19.86 6.98 -1.56
N GLU A 84 -20.86 7.43 -0.80
CA GLU A 84 -21.80 8.50 -1.17
C GLU A 84 -21.21 9.91 -1.04
N THR A 85 -20.21 10.10 -0.17
CA THR A 85 -19.65 11.44 0.11
C THR A 85 -18.56 11.89 -0.86
N THR A 86 -18.19 11.05 -1.84
CA THR A 86 -17.19 11.36 -2.87
C THR A 86 -17.65 10.91 -4.24
N ASP A 87 -17.37 11.68 -5.29
CA ASP A 87 -17.62 11.28 -6.68
C ASP A 87 -16.43 10.58 -7.35
N ILE A 88 -15.30 10.54 -6.64
CA ILE A 88 -14.04 9.97 -7.13
C ILE A 88 -13.73 8.71 -6.35
N TYR A 89 -13.46 7.63 -7.08
CA TYR A 89 -12.74 6.45 -6.61
C TYR A 89 -11.33 6.44 -7.17
N TYR A 90 -10.55 5.44 -6.79
CA TYR A 90 -9.23 5.23 -7.36
C TYR A 90 -9.07 3.83 -7.89
N SER A 91 -8.43 3.70 -9.05
CA SER A 91 -7.93 2.42 -9.51
C SER A 91 -6.60 2.06 -8.84
N CYS A 92 -6.25 0.78 -8.87
CA CYS A 92 -4.90 0.33 -8.59
C CYS A 92 -4.52 -0.82 -9.53
N THR A 93 -3.47 -0.60 -10.30
CA THR A 93 -2.90 -1.57 -11.27
C THR A 93 -1.55 -2.14 -10.83
N LEU A 94 -1.10 -1.86 -9.60
CA LEU A 94 0.20 -2.27 -9.07
C LEU A 94 0.45 -3.80 -9.20
N CYS A 95 -0.60 -4.59 -8.99
CA CYS A 95 -0.54 -6.05 -9.03
C CYS A 95 -0.54 -6.64 -10.46
N GLN A 96 -0.60 -5.83 -11.52
CA GLN A 96 -0.52 -6.31 -12.90
C GLN A 96 0.83 -6.93 -13.26
N SER A 97 1.86 -6.67 -12.46
CA SER A 97 3.13 -7.41 -12.51
C SER A 97 2.96 -8.92 -12.27
N PHE A 98 1.90 -9.35 -11.59
CA PHE A 98 1.57 -10.76 -11.33
C PHE A 98 0.28 -11.21 -12.02
N ALA A 99 -0.74 -10.36 -12.07
CA ALA A 99 -2.05 -10.63 -12.69
C ALA A 99 -2.39 -9.55 -13.72
N PRO A 100 -1.99 -9.70 -15.00
CA PRO A 100 -1.95 -8.60 -15.98
C PRO A 100 -3.26 -7.86 -16.22
N SER A 101 -4.41 -8.52 -16.08
CA SER A 101 -5.74 -7.93 -16.27
C SER A 101 -6.42 -7.50 -14.97
N HIS A 102 -5.75 -7.65 -13.82
CA HIS A 102 -6.34 -7.29 -12.54
C HIS A 102 -6.33 -5.78 -12.33
N VAL A 103 -7.48 -5.25 -11.88
CA VAL A 103 -7.65 -3.87 -11.45
C VAL A 103 -8.42 -3.89 -10.13
N CYS A 104 -7.89 -3.22 -9.12
CA CYS A 104 -8.67 -2.89 -7.92
C CYS A 104 -9.36 -1.54 -8.16
N VAL A 105 -10.62 -1.43 -7.75
CA VAL A 105 -11.32 -0.15 -7.56
C VAL A 105 -11.45 0.08 -6.07
N ILE A 106 -10.84 1.15 -5.58
CA ILE A 106 -10.74 1.52 -4.18
C ILE A 106 -11.69 2.68 -3.92
N SER A 107 -12.62 2.48 -2.99
CA SER A 107 -13.55 3.49 -2.49
C SER A 107 -13.26 3.76 -1.00
N PRO A 108 -13.84 4.82 -0.40
CA PRO A 108 -13.72 5.06 1.04
C PRO A 108 -14.07 3.84 1.90
N GLU A 109 -15.10 3.09 1.52
CA GLU A 109 -15.60 1.95 2.30
C GLU A 109 -15.06 0.60 1.80
N ARG A 110 -14.28 0.59 0.71
CA ARG A 110 -13.67 -0.62 0.15
C ARG A 110 -12.17 -0.41 -0.13
N THR A 111 -11.37 -0.74 0.88
CA THR A 111 -9.91 -0.87 0.79
C THR A 111 -9.52 -1.87 -0.29
N GLY A 112 -8.36 -1.65 -0.93
CA GLY A 112 -7.77 -2.61 -1.87
C GLY A 112 -7.56 -3.99 -1.24
N LEU A 113 -7.61 -5.05 -2.05
CA LEU A 113 -7.68 -6.44 -1.57
C LEU A 113 -6.50 -6.88 -0.70
N CYS A 114 -5.39 -6.15 -0.77
CA CYS A 114 -4.17 -6.42 -0.01
C CYS A 114 -4.27 -5.89 1.42
N GLY A 115 -5.33 -5.12 1.73
CA GLY A 115 -5.52 -4.40 2.99
C GLY A 115 -4.51 -3.28 3.23
N SER A 116 -3.68 -2.94 2.23
CA SER A 116 -2.55 -2.00 2.38
C SER A 116 -2.80 -0.63 1.76
N TYR A 117 -3.84 -0.50 0.94
CA TYR A 117 -4.21 0.72 0.21
C TYR A 117 -5.65 1.07 0.51
N ASN A 118 -5.89 2.17 1.22
CA ASN A 118 -7.21 2.78 1.30
C ASN A 118 -7.34 3.94 0.29
N TRP A 119 -8.52 4.55 0.21
CA TRP A 119 -8.79 5.63 -0.73
C TRP A 119 -7.82 6.81 -0.59
N MET A 120 -7.49 7.20 0.65
CA MET A 120 -6.55 8.30 0.94
C MET A 120 -5.12 7.96 0.48
N ASP A 121 -4.69 6.71 0.62
CA ASP A 121 -3.40 6.25 0.13
C ASP A 121 -3.32 6.32 -1.40
N CYS A 122 -4.39 5.94 -2.09
CA CYS A 122 -4.47 6.04 -3.55
C CYS A 122 -4.46 7.49 -4.04
N LYS A 123 -5.20 8.38 -3.37
CA LYS A 123 -5.17 9.82 -3.63
C LYS A 123 -3.75 10.38 -3.48
N ALA A 124 -3.10 10.11 -2.35
CA ALA A 124 -1.74 10.56 -2.11
C ALA A 124 -0.75 9.97 -3.14
N ALA A 125 -0.89 8.70 -3.52
CA ALA A 125 -0.05 8.07 -4.52
C ALA A 125 -0.18 8.74 -5.90
N TYR A 126 -1.39 9.11 -6.31
CA TYR A 126 -1.63 9.87 -7.55
C TYR A 126 -1.05 11.28 -7.48
N GLU A 127 -1.23 11.99 -6.36
CA GLU A 127 -0.66 13.34 -6.16
C GLU A 127 0.87 13.33 -6.19
N ILE A 128 1.50 12.26 -5.67
CA ILE A 128 2.94 12.06 -5.72
C ILE A 128 3.43 11.74 -7.14
N ASN A 129 2.72 10.84 -7.84
CA ASN A 129 3.08 10.43 -9.19
C ASN A 129 1.83 10.23 -10.06
N PRO A 130 1.44 11.24 -10.85
CA PRO A 130 0.25 11.18 -11.70
C PRO A 130 0.32 10.10 -12.80
N THR A 131 1.50 9.60 -13.14
CA THR A 131 1.67 8.49 -14.11
C THR A 131 1.80 7.12 -13.42
N GLY A 132 1.59 7.07 -12.11
CA GLY A 132 1.66 5.88 -11.29
C GLY A 132 0.47 4.92 -11.46
N PRO A 133 0.45 3.84 -10.67
CA PRO A 133 -0.55 2.78 -10.79
C PRO A 133 -1.92 3.15 -10.21
N ASN A 134 -2.04 4.29 -9.54
CA ASN A 134 -3.28 4.77 -8.95
C ASN A 134 -3.80 5.94 -9.77
N GLN A 135 -4.98 5.78 -10.38
CA GLN A 135 -5.61 6.82 -11.20
C GLN A 135 -6.97 7.18 -10.61
N PRO A 136 -7.36 8.47 -10.60
CA PRO A 136 -8.71 8.86 -10.21
C PRO A 136 -9.72 8.30 -11.22
N VAL A 137 -10.83 7.78 -10.71
CA VAL A 137 -11.93 7.24 -11.50
C VAL A 137 -13.20 7.95 -11.03
N GLU A 138 -13.74 8.84 -11.86
CA GLU A 138 -15.03 9.46 -11.58
C GLU A 138 -16.13 8.41 -11.71
N LYS A 139 -17.06 8.37 -10.75
CA LYS A 139 -18.23 7.47 -10.83
C LYS A 139 -19.02 7.72 -12.12
N GLY A 140 -19.24 8.98 -12.46
CA GLY A 140 -20.08 9.38 -13.59
C GLY A 140 -21.54 8.97 -13.38
N GLU A 141 -22.20 8.52 -14.44
CA GLU A 141 -23.61 8.11 -14.39
C GLU A 141 -23.80 6.86 -13.51
N THR A 142 -24.80 6.91 -12.61
CA THR A 142 -25.17 5.75 -11.80
C THR A 142 -26.01 4.78 -12.63
N ILE A 143 -25.51 3.55 -12.79
CA ILE A 143 -26.23 2.47 -13.47
C ILE A 143 -27.10 1.72 -12.46
N ASP A 144 -26.51 1.31 -11.34
CA ASP A 144 -27.21 0.65 -10.22
C ASP A 144 -26.49 0.94 -8.90
N ALA A 145 -27.05 1.82 -8.08
CA ALA A 145 -26.47 2.17 -6.78
C ALA A 145 -26.48 1.00 -5.78
N LYS A 146 -27.46 0.09 -5.86
CA LYS A 146 -27.57 -1.05 -4.95
C LYS A 146 -26.46 -2.07 -5.20
N LEU A 147 -26.08 -2.25 -6.47
CA LEU A 147 -24.99 -3.14 -6.88
C LEU A 147 -23.63 -2.43 -6.93
N GLY A 148 -23.57 -1.12 -6.74
CA GLY A 148 -22.36 -0.33 -6.91
C GLY A 148 -21.85 -0.36 -8.36
N GLN A 149 -22.74 -0.07 -9.32
CA GLN A 149 -22.39 0.04 -10.73
C GLN A 149 -22.46 1.50 -11.18
N TRP A 150 -21.33 2.00 -11.62
CA TRP A 150 -21.18 3.36 -12.14
C TRP A 150 -20.51 3.29 -13.51
N LYS A 151 -21.01 4.10 -14.45
CA LYS A 151 -20.54 4.07 -15.84
C LYS A 151 -19.05 4.37 -15.95
N GLY A 152 -18.56 5.39 -15.24
CA GLY A 152 -17.15 5.76 -15.29
C GLY A 152 -16.22 4.69 -14.70
N VAL A 153 -16.71 3.92 -13.72
CA VAL A 153 -15.99 2.77 -13.16
C VAL A 153 -15.94 1.59 -14.14
N ASN A 154 -17.00 1.36 -14.92
CA ASN A 154 -17.03 0.29 -15.94
C ASN A 154 -16.21 0.63 -17.20
N GLU A 155 -16.10 1.92 -17.53
CA GLU A 155 -15.33 2.38 -18.70
C GLU A 155 -13.82 2.38 -18.46
N PHE A 156 -13.39 2.52 -17.19
CA PHE A 156 -12.00 2.42 -16.78
C PHE A 156 -11.47 0.97 -16.85
#